data_AF-F8MST3-F1
#
_entry.id   AF-F8MST3-F1
#
_cell.length_a   1.000
_cell.length_b   1.000
_cell.length_c   1.000
_cell.angle_alpha   90.00
_cell.angle_beta   90.00
_cell.angle_gamma   90.00
#
_symmetry.space_group_name_H-M   'P 1'
#
loop_
_entity.id
_entity.type
_entity.pdbx_description
1 polymer ?
#
loop_
_entity_poly.entity_id
_entity_poly.type
_entity_poly.pdbx_seq_one_letter_code
_entity_poly.pdbx_strand_id
1 'polypeptide(L)'
;MGIQHVLIAALAAVTPVIVQGTQIFSNHGTLSGWDGQQTENKGKISEVTNTVYEGGTALKFEQTYDSSYSGRYHAEVRTLNGYARGETRFYGFMFRLQGDWQSSPAQSYNLAQFIGNFGSSSCDEWSPTTMVWVNGNRLMTRVKSGTLCSPLPTPFDTGINVSAGTWHKIVMQVSWRSDSSGFFKLWYDGTKVVEHYDIKTTLDTDVRFQFRVGLYANAWYDSGYSGSQPFRQVWFDEIAIGDTFADADPDQW
;
A
#
# COMPACT_ATOMS: atom_id res chain seq x y z
N MET A 1 29.98 50.85 -51.53
CA MET A 1 30.44 49.55 -50.98
C MET A 1 30.04 49.52 -49.50
N GLY A 2 28.92 48.90 -49.15
CA GLY A 2 28.43 48.83 -47.78
C GLY A 2 27.94 47.42 -47.50
N ILE A 3 28.64 46.70 -46.62
CA ILE A 3 28.33 45.31 -46.28
C ILE A 3 27.40 45.31 -45.07
N GLN A 4 26.12 44.99 -45.31
CA GLN A 4 25.16 44.66 -44.25
C GLN A 4 25.57 43.36 -43.58
N HIS A 5 25.77 43.40 -42.27
CA HIS A 5 25.98 42.22 -41.44
C HIS A 5 24.61 41.73 -40.96
N VAL A 6 24.20 40.54 -41.42
CA VAL A 6 23.02 39.85 -40.90
C VAL A 6 23.48 39.01 -39.71
N LEU A 7 23.06 39.38 -38.50
CA LEU A 7 23.18 38.57 -37.30
C LEU A 7 22.05 37.54 -37.28
N ILE A 8 22.39 36.26 -37.48
CA ILE A 8 21.48 35.13 -37.28
C ILE A 8 21.59 34.71 -35.82
N ALA A 9 20.57 35.01 -35.02
CA ALA A 9 20.43 34.47 -33.67
C ALA A 9 19.86 33.04 -33.75
N ALA A 10 20.67 32.04 -33.43
CA ALA A 10 20.22 30.65 -33.32
C ALA A 10 19.51 30.45 -31.98
N LEU A 11 18.19 30.31 -32.01
CA LEU A 11 17.37 29.95 -30.86
C LEU A 11 17.49 28.43 -30.63
N ALA A 12 18.28 28.02 -29.65
CA ALA A 12 18.34 26.62 -29.25
C ALA A 12 17.06 26.23 -28.50
N ALA A 13 16.19 25.46 -29.15
CA ALA A 13 15.03 24.86 -28.51
C ALA A 13 15.49 23.78 -27.52
N VAL A 14 15.41 24.08 -26.22
CA VAL A 14 15.59 23.09 -25.16
C VAL A 14 14.29 22.30 -25.08
N THR A 15 14.22 21.15 -25.73
CA THR A 15 13.11 20.21 -25.52
C THR A 15 13.27 19.60 -24.13
N PRO A 16 12.28 19.72 -23.23
CA PRO A 16 12.35 19.04 -21.95
C PRO A 16 12.38 17.53 -22.22
N VAL A 17 13.45 16.87 -21.75
CA VAL A 17 13.48 15.42 -21.65
C VAL A 17 12.45 15.06 -20.59
N ILE A 18 11.30 14.54 -21.02
CA ILE A 18 10.38 13.86 -20.11
C ILE A 18 11.12 12.62 -19.66
N VAL A 19 11.71 12.66 -18.47
CA VAL A 19 12.17 11.47 -17.79
C VAL A 19 10.88 10.71 -17.45
N GLN A 20 10.48 9.75 -18.30
CA GLN A 20 9.50 8.75 -17.89
C GLN A 20 10.10 8.04 -16.69
N GLY A 21 9.58 8.33 -15.49
CA GLY A 21 9.91 7.52 -14.33
C GLY A 21 9.46 6.09 -14.62
N THR A 22 10.34 5.14 -14.34
CA THR A 22 10.05 3.73 -14.60
C THR A 22 9.31 3.19 -13.39
N GLN A 23 8.03 2.83 -13.55
CA GLN A 23 7.31 2.05 -12.54
C GLN A 23 8.12 0.79 -12.24
N ILE A 24 8.55 0.63 -10.98
CA ILE A 24 9.26 -0.55 -10.49
C ILE A 24 8.34 -1.77 -10.53
N PHE A 25 7.06 -1.52 -10.30
CA PHE A 25 5.98 -2.49 -10.38
C PHE A 25 4.70 -1.75 -10.76
N SER A 26 3.87 -2.36 -11.60
CA SER A 26 2.50 -1.93 -11.86
C SER A 26 1.58 -3.13 -12.06
N ASN A 27 0.33 -2.99 -11.66
CA ASN A 27 -0.72 -3.99 -11.86
C ASN A 27 -2.09 -3.31 -12.01
N HIS A 28 -2.71 -3.54 -13.16
CA HIS A 28 -4.02 -3.00 -13.54
C HIS A 28 -5.14 -3.98 -13.19
N GLY A 29 -5.19 -4.41 -11.93
CA GLY A 29 -6.30 -5.22 -11.44
C GLY A 29 -6.34 -6.68 -11.90
N THR A 30 -5.18 -7.31 -12.12
CA THR A 30 -5.06 -8.72 -12.55
C THR A 30 -4.24 -9.57 -11.58
N LEU A 31 -4.46 -10.89 -11.56
CA LEU A 31 -3.68 -11.86 -10.80
C LEU A 31 -2.31 -12.14 -11.43
N SER A 32 -2.15 -11.85 -12.72
CA SER A 32 -0.86 -11.91 -13.40
C SER A 32 0.09 -10.81 -12.91
N GLY A 33 1.40 -11.06 -12.94
CA GLY A 33 2.43 -10.07 -12.58
C GLY A 33 2.80 -10.00 -11.09
N TRP A 34 2.03 -10.65 -10.20
CA TRP A 34 2.39 -10.76 -8.78
C TRP A 34 3.41 -11.87 -8.53
N ASP A 35 4.31 -11.68 -7.57
CA ASP A 35 5.28 -12.71 -7.15
C ASP A 35 4.62 -13.82 -6.30
N GLY A 36 3.40 -13.59 -5.82
CA GLY A 36 2.60 -14.64 -5.22
C GLY A 36 1.33 -14.16 -4.56
N GLN A 37 0.61 -15.12 -4.00
CA GLN A 37 -0.67 -14.92 -3.33
C GLN A 37 -0.66 -15.64 -1.98
N GLN A 38 -1.47 -15.17 -1.03
CA GLN A 38 -1.71 -15.83 0.24
C GLN A 38 -3.21 -15.79 0.52
N THR A 39 -3.80 -16.98 0.64
CA THR A 39 -5.19 -17.17 1.05
C THR A 39 -5.21 -18.12 2.22
N GLU A 40 -5.89 -17.73 3.29
CA GLU A 40 -6.06 -18.55 4.49
C GLU A 40 -7.53 -18.81 4.75
N ASN A 41 -7.81 -20.00 5.30
CA ASN A 41 -9.16 -20.43 5.62
C ASN A 41 -10.14 -20.25 4.44
N LYS A 42 -11.20 -19.46 4.61
CA LYS A 42 -12.23 -19.18 3.59
C LYS A 42 -11.92 -17.93 2.76
N GLY A 43 -10.64 -17.56 2.67
CA GLY A 43 -10.17 -16.45 1.87
C GLY A 43 -10.25 -16.74 0.38
N LYS A 44 -10.61 -15.73 -0.43
CA LYS A 44 -10.61 -15.83 -1.89
C LYS A 44 -10.07 -14.57 -2.53
N ILE A 45 -9.36 -14.76 -3.64
CA ILE A 45 -8.88 -13.69 -4.53
C ILE A 45 -9.41 -14.01 -5.93
N SER A 46 -9.97 -13.03 -6.61
CA SER A 46 -10.51 -13.19 -7.96
C SER A 46 -10.39 -11.91 -8.77
N GLU A 47 -10.16 -12.04 -10.07
CA GLU A 47 -10.37 -10.96 -11.02
C GLU A 47 -11.88 -10.79 -11.26
N VAL A 48 -12.35 -9.55 -11.33
CA VAL A 48 -13.74 -9.20 -11.59
C VAL A 48 -13.84 -8.10 -12.63
N THR A 49 -14.94 -8.10 -13.39
CA THR A 49 -15.20 -7.12 -14.46
C THR A 49 -16.38 -6.19 -14.16
N ASN A 50 -17.09 -6.42 -13.04
CA ASN A 50 -18.31 -5.70 -12.68
C ASN A 50 -18.10 -4.57 -11.65
N THR A 51 -16.93 -4.51 -11.01
CA THR A 51 -16.53 -3.46 -10.06
C THR A 51 -15.06 -3.20 -10.31
N VAL A 52 -14.81 -2.21 -11.15
CA VAL A 52 -13.49 -1.86 -11.70
C VAL A 52 -13.30 -0.36 -11.53
N TYR A 53 -12.08 0.10 -11.26
CA TYR A 53 -11.78 1.53 -11.27
C TYR A 53 -11.51 1.98 -12.69
N GLU A 54 -10.53 1.34 -13.32
CA GLU A 54 -10.06 1.66 -14.66
C GLU A 54 -9.76 0.38 -15.46
N GLY A 55 -9.76 0.48 -16.79
CA GLY A 55 -9.60 -0.67 -17.67
C GLY A 55 -10.80 -1.62 -17.65
N GLY A 56 -10.51 -2.92 -17.62
CA GLY A 56 -11.52 -3.99 -17.78
C GLY A 56 -11.62 -4.96 -16.61
N THR A 57 -10.70 -4.90 -15.65
CA THR A 57 -10.56 -5.88 -14.56
C THR A 57 -10.10 -5.19 -13.28
N ALA A 58 -10.59 -5.66 -12.14
CA ALA A 58 -10.04 -5.34 -10.83
C ALA A 58 -9.88 -6.62 -10.00
N LEU A 59 -9.10 -6.54 -8.93
CA LEU A 59 -8.97 -7.63 -7.97
C LEU A 59 -10.01 -7.49 -6.86
N LYS A 60 -10.76 -8.56 -6.58
CA LYS A 60 -11.65 -8.69 -5.42
C LYS A 60 -11.07 -9.68 -4.42
N PHE A 61 -11.02 -9.26 -3.16
CA PHE A 61 -10.54 -10.04 -2.03
C PHE A 61 -11.69 -10.28 -1.06
N GLU A 62 -11.85 -11.51 -0.62
CA GLU A 62 -12.97 -11.96 0.20
C GLU A 62 -12.44 -12.71 1.41
N GLN A 63 -13.05 -12.51 2.58
CA GLN A 63 -12.81 -13.29 3.78
C GLN A 63 -14.12 -13.59 4.50
N THR A 64 -14.18 -14.77 5.13
CA THR A 64 -15.34 -15.21 5.91
C THR A 64 -14.87 -15.69 7.28
N TYR A 65 -15.37 -15.06 8.34
CA TYR A 65 -15.11 -15.48 9.70
C TYR A 65 -15.60 -16.92 9.93
N ASP A 66 -14.79 -17.73 10.60
CA ASP A 66 -15.12 -19.08 10.98
C ASP A 66 -14.80 -19.29 12.47
N SER A 67 -15.85 -19.47 13.26
CA SER A 67 -15.71 -19.65 14.72
C SER A 67 -14.96 -20.91 15.12
N SER A 68 -14.80 -21.88 14.21
CA SER A 68 -14.02 -23.10 14.45
C SER A 68 -12.53 -22.97 14.09
N TYR A 69 -12.14 -21.86 13.44
CA TYR A 69 -10.80 -21.64 12.95
C TYR A 69 -9.98 -20.75 13.89
N SER A 70 -8.76 -21.19 14.22
CA SER A 70 -7.86 -20.54 15.19
C SER A 70 -6.66 -19.83 14.55
N GLY A 71 -6.56 -19.81 13.22
CA GLY A 71 -5.48 -19.15 12.49
C GLY A 71 -5.82 -17.71 12.07
N ARG A 72 -4.99 -17.17 11.17
CA ARG A 72 -5.14 -15.82 10.61
C ARG A 72 -5.99 -15.83 9.33
N TYR A 73 -6.40 -14.64 8.90
CA TYR A 73 -7.38 -14.45 7.83
C TYR A 73 -6.80 -13.58 6.71
N HIS A 74 -5.72 -14.03 6.07
CA HIS A 74 -5.14 -13.36 4.91
C HIS A 74 -5.87 -13.74 3.61
N ALA A 75 -6.13 -12.75 2.76
CA ALA A 75 -6.41 -12.87 1.34
C ALA A 75 -5.64 -11.72 0.66
N GLU A 76 -4.41 -11.98 0.20
CA GLU A 76 -3.49 -10.94 -0.26
C GLU A 76 -2.69 -11.40 -1.49
N VAL A 77 -2.36 -10.44 -2.34
CA VAL A 77 -1.32 -10.57 -3.38
C VAL A 77 -0.05 -9.87 -2.91
N ARG A 78 1.11 -10.28 -3.41
CA ARG A 78 2.40 -9.71 -3.00
C ARG A 78 3.36 -9.51 -4.16
N THR A 79 4.14 -8.44 -4.08
CA THR A 79 5.45 -8.38 -4.72
C THR A 79 6.55 -8.48 -3.68
N LEU A 80 7.60 -9.23 -3.98
CA LEU A 80 8.79 -9.38 -3.14
C LEU A 80 9.66 -8.12 -3.18
N ASN A 81 9.43 -7.22 -4.14
CA ASN A 81 10.15 -5.97 -4.30
C ASN A 81 9.45 -4.78 -3.63
N GLY A 82 9.08 -4.90 -2.35
CA GLY A 82 8.46 -3.79 -1.62
C GLY A 82 9.46 -2.68 -1.28
N TYR A 83 10.44 -2.98 -0.43
CA TYR A 83 11.59 -2.11 -0.16
C TYR A 83 12.77 -2.84 0.49
N ALA A 84 13.93 -2.22 0.47
CA ALA A 84 15.05 -2.47 1.36
C ALA A 84 15.34 -1.21 2.21
N ARG A 85 15.86 -1.40 3.43
CA ARG A 85 16.34 -0.29 4.25
C ARG A 85 17.38 0.50 3.44
N GLY A 86 17.25 1.82 3.43
CA GLY A 86 18.12 2.71 2.67
C GLY A 86 17.42 3.38 1.48
N GLU A 87 16.30 2.82 1.03
CA GLU A 87 15.59 3.29 -0.15
C GLU A 87 14.57 4.40 0.17
N THR A 88 14.18 5.15 -0.85
CA THR A 88 12.99 6.00 -0.81
C THR A 88 12.13 5.63 -1.99
N ARG A 89 10.84 5.36 -1.76
CA ARG A 89 9.92 4.87 -2.79
C ARG A 89 8.55 5.50 -2.63
N PHE A 90 7.81 5.48 -3.73
CA PHE A 90 6.39 5.77 -3.76
C PHE A 90 5.57 4.50 -4.00
N TYR A 91 4.37 4.47 -3.42
CA TYR A 91 3.44 3.34 -3.51
C TYR A 91 2.02 3.87 -3.75
N GLY A 92 1.35 3.35 -4.77
CA GLY A 92 0.02 3.74 -5.19
C GLY A 92 -0.91 2.55 -5.24
N PHE A 93 -2.16 2.74 -4.86
CA PHE A 93 -3.23 1.80 -5.19
C PHE A 93 -4.60 2.44 -5.06
N MET A 94 -5.53 1.99 -5.90
CA MET A 94 -6.96 2.17 -5.68
C MET A 94 -7.48 1.05 -4.79
N PHE A 95 -8.39 1.39 -3.88
CA PHE A 95 -9.14 0.41 -3.10
C PHE A 95 -10.60 0.80 -2.93
N ARG A 96 -11.46 -0.19 -2.70
CA ARG A 96 -12.88 0.01 -2.44
C ARG A 96 -13.36 -0.96 -1.37
N LEU A 97 -14.04 -0.44 -0.35
CA LEU A 97 -14.75 -1.28 0.63
C LEU A 97 -16.09 -1.74 0.05
N GLN A 98 -16.62 -2.88 0.51
CA GLN A 98 -17.97 -3.30 0.15
C GLN A 98 -19.01 -2.22 0.47
N GLY A 99 -20.10 -2.16 -0.30
CA GLY A 99 -21.07 -1.07 -0.24
C GLY A 99 -21.80 -0.95 1.10
N ASP A 100 -22.01 -2.07 1.78
CA ASP A 100 -22.66 -2.16 3.09
C ASP A 100 -21.66 -2.35 4.23
N TRP A 101 -20.43 -1.83 4.10
CA TRP A 101 -19.37 -2.05 5.08
C TRP A 101 -19.80 -1.67 6.51
N GLN A 102 -19.85 -2.68 7.38
CA GLN A 102 -20.18 -2.48 8.79
C GLN A 102 -18.98 -1.88 9.53
N SER A 103 -19.08 -0.60 9.92
CA SER A 103 -18.02 0.13 10.64
C SER A 103 -18.06 -0.01 12.16
N SER A 104 -19.18 -0.50 12.73
CA SER A 104 -19.37 -0.67 14.17
C SER A 104 -19.89 -2.07 14.52
N PRO A 105 -19.39 -2.74 15.58
CA PRO A 105 -18.23 -2.34 16.38
C PRO A 105 -16.95 -2.24 15.54
N ALA A 106 -16.06 -1.32 15.90
CA ALA A 106 -14.84 -1.09 15.14
C ALA A 106 -13.89 -2.28 15.32
N GLN A 107 -13.44 -2.83 14.20
CA GLN A 107 -12.40 -3.86 14.13
C GLN A 107 -11.37 -3.49 13.07
N SER A 108 -10.14 -3.97 13.26
CA SER A 108 -9.06 -3.80 12.29
C SER A 108 -9.21 -4.74 11.10
N TYR A 109 -9.19 -4.17 9.90
CA TYR A 109 -9.09 -4.86 8.62
C TYR A 109 -7.95 -4.24 7.81
N ASN A 110 -6.84 -4.96 7.72
CA ASN A 110 -5.64 -4.51 7.03
C ASN A 110 -5.81 -4.62 5.51
N LEU A 111 -5.47 -3.53 4.81
CA LEU A 111 -5.64 -3.33 3.37
C LEU A 111 -4.32 -3.44 2.61
N ALA A 112 -3.23 -2.97 3.22
CA ALA A 112 -1.91 -3.09 2.65
C ALA A 112 -0.86 -3.23 3.76
N GLN A 113 0.24 -3.92 3.49
CA GLN A 113 1.33 -4.06 4.45
C GLN A 113 2.69 -4.28 3.80
N PHE A 114 3.71 -3.93 4.57
CA PHE A 114 5.09 -4.26 4.27
C PHE A 114 5.62 -5.28 5.26
N ILE A 115 5.99 -6.46 4.79
CA ILE A 115 6.33 -7.59 5.67
C ILE A 115 7.63 -8.27 5.24
N GLY A 116 8.52 -8.48 6.21
CA GLY A 116 9.82 -9.12 6.01
C GLY A 116 9.80 -10.54 6.54
N ASN A 117 10.49 -11.44 5.83
CA ASN A 117 10.77 -12.81 6.29
C ASN A 117 12.17 -12.82 6.93
N PHE A 118 12.24 -13.19 8.20
CA PHE A 118 13.45 -13.28 8.99
C PHE A 118 13.90 -14.73 9.23
N GLY A 119 13.30 -15.68 8.48
CA GLY A 119 13.60 -17.11 8.58
C GLY A 119 13.34 -17.65 9.99
N SER A 120 14.16 -18.59 10.44
CA SER A 120 14.02 -19.21 11.77
C SER A 120 14.52 -18.31 12.92
N SER A 121 14.28 -17.00 12.85
CA SER A 121 14.60 -16.08 13.93
C SER A 121 13.85 -16.46 15.21
N SER A 122 14.49 -16.30 16.36
CA SER A 122 13.89 -16.58 17.68
C SER A 122 12.87 -15.53 18.13
N CYS A 123 12.77 -14.40 17.42
CA CYS A 123 11.90 -13.29 17.78
C CYS A 123 10.59 -13.32 16.99
N ASP A 124 10.67 -13.26 15.67
CA ASP A 124 9.55 -13.42 14.75
C ASP A 124 10.06 -13.95 13.41
N GLU A 125 9.40 -14.93 12.81
CA GLU A 125 9.69 -15.37 11.44
C GLU A 125 9.21 -14.33 10.43
N TRP A 126 8.02 -13.78 10.62
CA TRP A 126 7.40 -12.79 9.73
C TRP A 126 7.01 -11.55 10.51
N SER A 127 7.51 -10.39 10.09
CA SER A 127 7.33 -9.16 10.86
C SER A 127 6.82 -8.02 9.98
N PRO A 128 5.54 -7.62 10.09
CA PRO A 128 5.01 -6.49 9.34
C PRO A 128 5.49 -5.18 9.94
N THR A 129 5.84 -4.22 9.10
CA THR A 129 6.28 -2.88 9.49
C THR A 129 5.15 -1.89 9.26
N THR A 130 5.20 -1.14 8.16
CA THR A 130 4.14 -0.24 7.74
C THR A 130 2.92 -1.03 7.32
N MET A 131 1.76 -0.56 7.77
CA MET A 131 0.45 -1.14 7.50
C MET A 131 -0.51 0.00 7.18
N VAL A 132 -1.49 -0.26 6.32
CA VAL A 132 -2.62 0.62 6.03
C VAL A 132 -3.87 -0.21 6.29
N TRP A 133 -4.72 0.24 7.20
CA TRP A 133 -5.91 -0.52 7.62
C TRP A 133 -7.08 0.41 7.91
N VAL A 134 -8.27 -0.16 7.94
CA VAL A 134 -9.43 0.50 8.55
C VAL A 134 -9.71 -0.09 9.92
N ASN A 135 -9.94 0.77 10.91
CA ASN A 135 -10.50 0.37 12.20
C ASN A 135 -11.97 0.80 12.22
N GLY A 136 -12.88 -0.15 12.01
CA GLY A 136 -14.25 0.19 11.58
C GLY A 136 -14.19 0.76 10.17
N ASN A 137 -14.42 2.06 10.01
CA ASN A 137 -14.15 2.80 8.76
C ASN A 137 -13.10 3.92 8.91
N ARG A 138 -12.45 4.02 10.07
CA ARG A 138 -11.39 5.01 10.30
C ARG A 138 -10.10 4.53 9.62
N LEU A 139 -9.57 5.29 8.67
CA LEU A 139 -8.31 4.97 8.00
C LEU A 139 -7.14 5.23 8.95
N MET A 140 -6.31 4.21 9.12
CA MET A 140 -5.17 4.22 10.00
C MET A 140 -3.93 3.75 9.23
N THR A 141 -2.77 4.21 9.67
CA THR A 141 -1.49 3.67 9.21
C THR A 141 -0.48 3.65 10.34
N ARG A 142 0.70 3.10 10.10
CA ARG A 142 1.82 3.13 11.05
C ARG A 142 3.13 2.99 10.31
N VAL A 143 4.23 3.33 10.99
CA VAL A 143 5.56 2.81 10.69
C VAL A 143 6.02 1.89 11.83
N LYS A 144 7.09 1.12 11.63
CA LYS A 144 7.68 0.30 12.69
C LYS A 144 9.20 0.35 12.64
N SER A 145 9.81 0.78 13.73
CA SER A 145 11.27 0.90 13.88
C SER A 145 11.83 0.00 14.98
N GLY A 146 13.08 0.21 15.37
CA GLY A 146 13.77 -0.63 16.36
C GLY A 146 14.42 -1.85 15.71
N THR A 147 14.57 -2.93 16.47
CA THR A 147 15.08 -4.21 15.96
C THR A 147 13.94 -5.21 15.87
N LEU A 148 14.15 -6.35 15.21
CA LEU A 148 13.16 -7.42 15.12
C LEU A 148 12.68 -7.87 16.51
N CYS A 149 13.60 -7.96 17.48
CA CYS A 149 13.31 -8.46 18.84
C CYS A 149 12.84 -7.37 19.80
N SER A 150 12.94 -6.10 19.41
CA SER A 150 12.42 -4.96 20.17
C SER A 150 11.81 -3.94 19.20
N PRO A 151 10.70 -4.32 18.53
CA PRO A 151 10.09 -3.47 17.53
C PRO A 151 9.30 -2.34 18.19
N LEU A 152 9.34 -1.16 17.58
CA LEU A 152 8.69 0.05 18.04
C LEU A 152 7.70 0.55 16.97
N PRO A 153 6.43 0.09 17.00
CA PRO A 153 5.40 0.58 16.10
C PRO A 153 4.99 2.01 16.49
N THR A 154 4.82 2.87 15.51
CA THR A 154 4.31 4.25 15.68
C THR A 154 3.06 4.41 14.82
N PRO A 155 1.85 4.35 15.42
CA PRO A 155 0.60 4.49 14.69
C PRO A 155 0.29 5.95 14.36
N PHE A 156 -0.43 6.15 13.25
CA PHE A 156 -0.95 7.43 12.80
C PHE A 156 -2.44 7.27 12.49
N ASP A 157 -3.28 8.10 13.14
CA ASP A 157 -4.66 8.31 12.71
C ASP A 157 -4.65 9.37 11.60
N THR A 158 -5.21 9.04 10.44
CA THR A 158 -5.20 9.92 9.26
C THR A 158 -6.23 11.03 9.31
N GLY A 159 -7.21 10.99 10.24
CA GLY A 159 -8.33 11.93 10.17
C GLY A 159 -9.50 11.45 9.30
N ILE A 160 -9.31 10.41 8.49
CA ILE A 160 -10.24 10.01 7.43
C ILE A 160 -11.19 8.90 7.85
N ASN A 161 -12.48 9.11 7.58
CA ASN A 161 -13.49 8.06 7.59
C ASN A 161 -13.73 7.62 6.15
N VAL A 162 -13.35 6.39 5.81
CA VAL A 162 -13.48 5.83 4.47
C VAL A 162 -14.95 5.59 4.16
N SER A 163 -15.43 6.05 3.00
CA SER A 163 -16.78 5.72 2.54
C SER A 163 -16.84 4.32 1.94
N ALA A 164 -17.94 3.63 2.24
CA ALA A 164 -18.24 2.32 1.70
C ALA A 164 -18.65 2.42 0.23
N GLY A 165 -18.32 1.42 -0.57
CA GLY A 165 -18.85 1.30 -1.94
C GLY A 165 -18.29 2.27 -2.97
N THR A 166 -17.29 3.08 -2.62
CA THR A 166 -16.60 4.02 -3.51
C THR A 166 -15.13 3.65 -3.64
N TRP A 167 -14.55 3.93 -4.80
CA TRP A 167 -13.11 3.84 -5.02
C TRP A 167 -12.40 5.00 -4.32
N HIS A 168 -11.28 4.66 -3.69
CA HIS A 168 -10.40 5.60 -3.00
C HIS A 168 -8.96 5.34 -3.38
N LYS A 169 -8.18 6.41 -3.38
CA LYS A 169 -6.78 6.42 -3.77
C LYS A 169 -5.89 6.58 -2.57
N ILE A 170 -4.89 5.72 -2.45
CA ILE A 170 -3.76 5.90 -1.53
C ILE A 170 -2.51 6.12 -2.36
N VAL A 171 -1.77 7.18 -2.02
CA VAL A 171 -0.37 7.32 -2.43
C VAL A 171 0.48 7.50 -1.18
N MET A 172 1.56 6.75 -1.06
CA MET A 172 2.54 6.89 0.02
C MET A 172 3.89 7.29 -0.54
N GLN A 173 4.60 8.15 0.17
CA GLN A 173 6.02 8.41 -0.04
C GLN A 173 6.77 8.06 1.24
N VAL A 174 7.71 7.12 1.16
CA VAL A 174 8.43 6.64 2.35
C VAL A 174 9.92 6.62 2.09
N SER A 175 10.69 7.24 2.99
CA SER A 175 12.14 7.04 3.09
C SER A 175 12.42 6.03 4.20
N TRP A 176 12.89 4.84 3.82
CA TRP A 176 13.04 3.67 4.69
C TRP A 176 14.36 3.73 5.46
N ARG A 177 14.32 4.27 6.68
CA ARG A 177 15.48 4.48 7.55
C ARG A 177 15.23 3.86 8.92
N SER A 178 16.28 3.29 9.53
CA SER A 178 16.26 2.82 10.91
C SER A 178 16.71 3.91 11.91
N ASP A 179 17.18 5.05 11.40
CA ASP A 179 17.52 6.26 12.15
C ASP A 179 16.51 7.40 11.85
N SER A 180 16.72 8.56 12.46
CA SER A 180 15.85 9.72 12.31
C SER A 180 16.08 10.53 11.03
N SER A 181 16.70 9.96 9.98
CA SER A 181 16.79 10.62 8.67
C SER A 181 15.62 10.27 7.73
N GLY A 182 14.69 9.43 8.20
CA GLY A 182 13.54 8.97 7.42
C GLY A 182 12.36 9.94 7.46
N PHE A 183 11.41 9.68 6.57
CA PHE A 183 10.13 10.38 6.53
C PHE A 183 9.03 9.45 6.01
N PHE A 184 7.79 9.74 6.39
CA PHE A 184 6.60 9.04 5.94
C PHE A 184 5.51 10.05 5.58
N LYS A 185 4.94 9.91 4.39
CA LYS A 185 3.85 10.74 3.90
C LYS A 185 2.78 9.87 3.26
N LEU A 186 1.52 10.24 3.44
CA LEU A 186 0.38 9.56 2.84
C LEU A 186 -0.63 10.59 2.32
N TRP A 187 -1.11 10.35 1.11
CA TRP A 187 -2.20 11.05 0.47
C TRP A 187 -3.39 10.12 0.33
N TYR A 188 -4.57 10.65 0.62
CA TYR A 188 -5.86 10.00 0.43
C TYR A 188 -6.69 10.86 -0.52
N ASP A 189 -7.15 10.28 -1.62
CA ASP A 189 -7.93 10.97 -2.66
C ASP A 189 -7.28 12.31 -3.09
N GLY A 190 -5.95 12.28 -3.29
CA GLY A 190 -5.14 13.43 -3.69
C GLY A 190 -4.81 14.43 -2.57
N THR A 191 -5.41 14.31 -1.39
CA THR A 191 -5.14 15.19 -0.24
C THR A 191 -4.10 14.57 0.68
N LYS A 192 -3.05 15.30 1.05
CA LYS A 192 -2.04 14.84 2.02
C LYS A 192 -2.66 14.79 3.42
N VAL A 193 -2.69 13.62 4.04
CA VAL A 193 -3.32 13.38 5.35
C VAL A 193 -2.33 12.97 6.45
N VAL A 194 -1.13 12.50 6.07
CA VAL A 194 -0.03 12.24 7.00
C VAL A 194 1.25 12.83 6.41
N GLU A 195 2.03 13.53 7.26
CA GLU A 195 3.36 14.01 6.92
C GLU A 195 4.24 14.08 8.17
N HIS A 196 5.23 13.21 8.24
CA HIS A 196 6.23 13.22 9.31
C HIS A 196 7.63 13.13 8.73
N TYR A 197 8.50 14.03 9.19
CA TYR A 197 9.93 14.06 8.89
C TYR A 197 10.72 13.70 10.15
N ASP A 198 12.01 13.43 9.97
CA ASP A 198 12.96 13.17 11.05
C ASP A 198 12.58 11.97 11.94
N ILE A 199 12.00 10.93 11.33
CA ILE A 199 11.53 9.73 12.02
C ILE A 199 12.21 8.45 11.53
N LYS A 200 12.23 7.44 12.40
CA LYS A 200 12.60 6.06 12.05
C LYS A 200 11.39 5.37 11.42
N THR A 201 11.55 4.82 10.22
CA THR A 201 10.43 4.30 9.41
C THR A 201 10.51 2.79 9.16
N THR A 202 11.65 2.14 9.41
CA THR A 202 11.80 0.69 9.31
C THR A 202 12.71 0.11 10.41
N LEU A 203 12.77 -1.21 10.48
CA LEU A 203 13.64 -1.97 11.36
C LEU A 203 15.11 -1.79 10.97
N ASP A 204 16.01 -1.88 11.96
CA ASP A 204 17.45 -1.99 11.76
C ASP A 204 17.81 -3.38 11.24
N THR A 205 17.64 -3.57 9.93
CA THR A 205 17.87 -4.85 9.24
C THR A 205 18.16 -4.64 7.76
N ASP A 206 18.81 -5.63 7.15
CA ASP A 206 19.04 -5.71 5.70
C ASP A 206 18.01 -6.64 5.01
N VAL A 207 17.04 -7.17 5.76
CA VAL A 207 15.93 -7.94 5.17
C VAL A 207 15.13 -7.04 4.24
N ARG A 208 14.83 -7.58 3.07
CA ARG A 208 13.98 -6.98 2.08
C ARG A 208 12.52 -7.28 2.38
N PHE A 209 11.70 -6.24 2.37
CA PHE A 209 10.28 -6.31 2.69
C PHE A 209 9.47 -6.48 1.41
N GLN A 210 8.47 -7.36 1.51
CA GLN A 210 7.43 -7.51 0.49
C GLN A 210 6.45 -6.35 0.61
N PHE A 211 5.84 -5.95 -0.51
CA PHE A 211 4.64 -5.12 -0.49
C PHE A 211 3.43 -5.99 -0.81
N ARG A 212 2.39 -5.91 0.03
CA ARG A 212 1.17 -6.68 -0.11
C ARG A 212 -0.05 -5.76 -0.10
N VAL A 213 -1.02 -6.10 -0.92
CA VAL A 213 -2.38 -5.52 -0.90
C VAL A 213 -3.40 -6.65 -0.83
N GLY A 214 -4.54 -6.37 -0.20
CA GLY A 214 -5.64 -7.32 -0.08
C GLY A 214 -6.44 -7.13 1.20
N LEU A 215 -7.09 -8.19 1.65
CA LEU A 215 -7.86 -8.22 2.88
C LEU A 215 -7.18 -9.13 3.90
N TYR A 216 -6.59 -8.54 4.94
CA TYR A 216 -6.18 -9.26 6.13
C TYR A 216 -7.07 -8.86 7.31
N ALA A 217 -8.02 -9.72 7.66
CA ALA A 217 -8.98 -9.51 8.76
C ALA A 217 -8.35 -9.82 10.13
N ASN A 218 -7.28 -9.08 10.46
CA ASN A 218 -6.39 -9.39 11.57
C ASN A 218 -7.07 -9.38 12.95
N ALA A 219 -8.02 -8.48 13.16
CA ALA A 219 -8.75 -8.39 14.44
C ALA A 219 -9.50 -9.67 14.80
N TRP A 220 -9.92 -10.48 13.81
CA TRP A 220 -10.63 -11.74 14.09
C TRP A 220 -9.77 -12.76 14.82
N TYR A 221 -8.46 -12.76 14.55
CA TYR A 221 -7.48 -13.57 15.28
C TYR A 221 -6.98 -12.84 16.52
N ASP A 222 -6.56 -11.57 16.39
CA ASP A 222 -5.88 -10.82 17.45
C ASP A 222 -6.79 -10.51 18.65
N SER A 223 -8.08 -10.27 18.39
CA SER A 223 -9.04 -9.77 19.39
C SER A 223 -10.41 -10.49 19.37
N GLY A 224 -10.60 -11.44 18.45
CA GLY A 224 -11.88 -12.11 18.22
C GLY A 224 -12.80 -11.32 17.27
N TYR A 225 -13.74 -12.03 16.65
CA TYR A 225 -14.76 -11.42 15.78
C TYR A 225 -15.83 -10.68 16.61
N SER A 226 -16.32 -9.56 16.08
CA SER A 226 -17.47 -8.84 16.65
C SER A 226 -18.36 -8.23 15.56
N GLY A 227 -19.65 -8.09 15.88
CA GLY A 227 -20.67 -7.54 14.98
C GLY A 227 -21.41 -8.60 14.16
N SER A 228 -22.02 -8.17 13.04
CA SER A 228 -22.97 -8.97 12.25
C SER A 228 -22.57 -9.22 10.79
N GLN A 229 -21.41 -8.74 10.36
CA GLN A 229 -20.89 -8.91 9.00
C GLN A 229 -19.64 -9.83 8.99
N PRO A 230 -19.84 -11.17 9.08
CA PRO A 230 -18.73 -12.14 9.10
C PRO A 230 -18.11 -12.34 7.73
N PHE A 231 -18.78 -11.91 6.66
CA PHE A 231 -18.27 -11.92 5.30
C PHE A 231 -17.84 -10.51 4.91
N ARG A 232 -16.58 -10.36 4.51
CA ARG A 232 -15.96 -9.09 4.15
C ARG A 232 -15.38 -9.14 2.75
N GLN A 233 -15.55 -8.05 2.01
CA GLN A 233 -15.02 -7.87 0.66
C GLN A 233 -14.36 -6.51 0.50
N VAL A 234 -13.26 -6.49 -0.24
CA VAL A 234 -12.58 -5.28 -0.71
C VAL A 234 -12.12 -5.50 -2.15
N TRP A 235 -12.03 -4.42 -2.90
CA TRP A 235 -11.49 -4.42 -4.26
C TRP A 235 -10.23 -3.57 -4.30
N PHE A 236 -9.30 -3.95 -5.16
CA PHE A 236 -8.11 -3.17 -5.49
C PHE A 236 -7.93 -3.08 -7.00
N ASP A 237 -7.37 -1.96 -7.42
CA ASP A 237 -7.07 -1.67 -8.81
C ASP A 237 -5.88 -0.69 -8.89
N GLU A 238 -5.31 -0.55 -10.08
CA GLU A 238 -4.23 0.40 -10.40
C GLU A 238 -3.17 0.52 -9.28
N ILE A 239 -2.42 -0.57 -9.06
CA ILE A 239 -1.39 -0.66 -8.03
C ILE A 239 -0.02 -0.41 -8.64
N ALA A 240 0.79 0.47 -8.04
CA ALA A 240 2.15 0.72 -8.51
C ALA A 240 3.17 0.99 -7.40
N ILE A 241 4.43 0.77 -7.74
CA ILE A 241 5.62 1.19 -6.97
C ILE A 241 6.50 1.98 -7.93
N GLY A 242 7.02 3.12 -7.49
CA GLY A 242 7.92 3.93 -8.31
C GLY A 242 8.83 4.85 -7.50
N ASP A 243 9.60 5.66 -8.21
CA ASP A 243 10.58 6.57 -7.62
C ASP A 243 10.05 8.01 -7.51
N THR A 244 8.96 8.33 -8.22
CA THR A 244 8.27 9.61 -8.15
C THR A 244 6.80 9.45 -7.76
N PHE A 245 6.15 10.58 -7.40
CA PHE A 245 4.72 10.58 -7.12
C PHE A 245 3.91 10.13 -8.34
N ALA A 246 4.27 10.58 -9.54
CA ALA A 246 3.54 10.28 -10.78
C ALA A 246 3.60 8.78 -11.13
N ASP A 247 4.74 8.12 -10.88
CA ASP A 247 4.89 6.68 -11.15
C ASP A 247 3.95 5.82 -10.30
N ALA A 248 3.56 6.35 -9.13
CA ALA A 248 2.73 5.66 -8.14
C ALA A 248 1.38 6.35 -7.93
N ASP A 249 0.95 7.25 -8.81
CA ASP A 249 -0.37 7.87 -8.74
C ASP A 249 -1.32 7.12 -9.67
N PRO A 250 -2.32 6.39 -9.14
CA PRO A 250 -3.31 5.66 -9.95
C PRO A 250 -4.06 6.46 -11.01
N ASP A 251 -4.07 7.80 -10.96
CA ASP A 251 -4.78 8.63 -11.95
C ASP A 251 -3.92 8.97 -13.19
N GLN A 252 -2.70 8.44 -13.30
CA GLN A 252 -1.74 8.86 -14.32
C GLN A 252 -1.58 7.89 -15.51
N TRP A 253 -2.10 6.65 -15.45
CA TRP A 253 -1.75 5.58 -16.40
C TRP A 253 -2.87 4.60 -16.66
#